data_AF-A0A524GCL6-F1
#
_entry.id   AF-A0A524GCL6-F1
#
_cell.length_a   1.000
_cell.length_b   1.000
_cell.length_c   1.000
_cell.angle_alpha   90.00
_cell.angle_beta   90.00
_cell.angle_gamma   90.00
#
_symmetry.space_group_name_H-M   'P 1'
#
loop_
_entity.id
_entity.type
_entity.pdbx_description
1 polymer ?
#
loop_
_entity_poly.entity_id
_entity_poly.type
_entity_poly.pdbx_seq_one_letter_code
_entity_poly.pdbx_strand_id
1 'polypeptide(L)'
;MDIKLFDSAIAQIAEEKGISLAKVMETIEMAIAAAYKKDYGKKGQIIKASFTPKTGEIKFWQIKIVVDEDMIYSEKELEEMKDSFSPAEQSGKYAQDRFKEDEEVKKGKKVRFNPEKHIMLDEAKKINSKI
;
A
#
# COMPACT_ATOMS: atom_id res chain seq x y z
N MET A 1 16.76 18.48 4.85
CA MET A 1 17.67 17.32 4.69
C MET A 1 18.84 17.76 3.86
N ASP A 2 20.06 17.36 4.23
CA ASP A 2 21.21 17.57 3.36
C ASP A 2 21.24 16.48 2.29
N ILE A 3 20.79 16.88 1.10
CA ILE A 3 20.59 16.00 -0.05
C ILE A 3 21.90 15.38 -0.54
N LYS A 4 23.00 16.15 -0.48
CA LYS A 4 24.31 15.69 -0.98
C LYS A 4 24.89 14.59 -0.10
N LEU A 5 24.73 14.72 1.21
CA LEU A 5 25.10 13.69 2.18
C LEU A 5 24.20 12.45 2.08
N PHE A 6 22.93 12.63 1.69
CA PHE A 6 21.97 11.54 1.56
C PHE A 6 22.34 10.57 0.42
N ASP A 7 22.69 11.10 -0.76
CA ASP A 7 23.11 10.27 -1.90
C ASP A 7 24.36 9.44 -1.57
N SER A 8 25.37 10.05 -0.93
CA SER A 8 26.57 9.32 -0.51
C SER A 8 26.28 8.23 0.52
N ALA A 9 25.38 8.49 1.46
CA ALA A 9 25.01 7.52 2.49
C ALA A 9 24.26 6.32 1.90
N ILE A 10 23.35 6.54 0.94
CA ILE A 10 22.65 5.46 0.24
C ILE A 10 23.65 4.59 -0.54
N ALA A 11 24.59 5.21 -1.25
CA ALA A 11 25.61 4.49 -2.00
C ALA A 11 26.48 3.61 -1.10
N GLN A 12 26.92 4.14 0.05
CA GLN A 12 27.68 3.39 1.05
C GLN A 12 26.87 2.20 1.59
N ILE A 13 25.61 2.41 1.96
CA ILE A 13 24.75 1.31 2.46
C ILE A 13 24.56 0.22 1.39
N ALA A 14 24.36 0.61 0.14
CA ALA A 14 24.21 -0.32 -0.98
C ALA A 14 25.47 -1.18 -1.17
N GLU A 15 26.66 -0.56 -1.11
CA GLU A 15 27.95 -1.22 -1.24
C GLU A 15 28.24 -2.15 -0.05
N GLU A 16 28.12 -1.66 1.19
CA GLU A 16 28.40 -2.43 2.41
C GLU A 16 27.47 -3.63 2.59
N LYS A 17 26.20 -3.48 2.22
CA LYS A 17 25.20 -4.54 2.36
C LYS A 17 25.10 -5.44 1.12
N GLY A 18 25.79 -5.09 0.02
CA GLY A 18 25.68 -5.80 -1.25
C GLY A 18 24.26 -5.77 -1.83
N ILE A 19 23.50 -4.70 -1.58
CA ILE A 19 22.11 -4.53 -2.00
C ILE A 19 22.05 -3.50 -3.12
N SER A 20 21.19 -3.69 -4.13
CA SER A 20 21.00 -2.67 -5.16
C SER A 20 20.49 -1.35 -4.57
N LEU A 21 20.98 -0.24 -5.12
CA LEU A 21 20.56 1.12 -4.74
C LEU A 21 19.04 1.27 -4.81
N ALA A 22 18.41 0.68 -5.84
CA ALA A 22 16.95 0.67 -6.00
C ALA A 22 16.21 0.05 -4.81
N LYS A 23 16.74 -1.02 -4.21
CA LYS A 23 16.11 -1.69 -3.06
C LYS A 23 16.27 -0.88 -1.77
N VAL A 24 17.43 -0.22 -1.60
CA VAL A 24 17.64 0.72 -0.49
C VAL A 24 16.65 1.88 -0.59
N MET A 25 16.51 2.45 -1.78
CA MET A 25 15.54 3.51 -2.08
C MET A 25 14.10 3.07 -1.81
N GLU A 26 13.69 1.89 -2.28
CA GLU A 26 12.35 1.33 -2.00
C GLU A 26 12.09 1.23 -0.49
N THR A 27 13.10 0.79 0.28
CA THR A 27 12.99 0.67 1.73
C THR A 27 12.82 2.04 2.41
N ILE A 28 13.53 3.06 1.93
CA ILE A 28 13.41 4.44 2.40
C ILE A 28 12.01 4.99 2.09
N GLU A 29 11.52 4.82 0.86
CA GLU A 29 10.17 5.23 0.46
C GLU A 29 9.10 4.54 1.32
N MET A 30 9.28 3.25 1.60
CA MET A 30 8.40 2.49 2.50
C MET A 30 8.41 3.06 3.93
N ALA A 31 9.58 3.42 4.46
CA ALA A 31 9.71 4.02 5.78
C ALA A 31 9.04 5.41 5.85
N ILE A 32 9.24 6.24 4.83
CA ILE A 32 8.61 7.57 4.71
C ILE A 32 7.09 7.42 4.63
N ALA A 33 6.58 6.50 3.81
CA ALA A 33 5.15 6.24 3.70
C ALA A 33 4.54 5.74 5.03
N ALA A 34 5.27 4.90 5.77
CA ALA A 34 4.84 4.41 7.08
C ALA A 34 4.82 5.54 8.13
N ALA A 35 5.82 6.41 8.15
CA ALA A 35 5.86 7.60 9.01
C ALA A 35 4.68 8.52 8.70
N TYR A 36 4.44 8.86 7.43
CA TYR A 36 3.31 9.68 7.03
C TYR A 36 1.96 9.06 7.45
N LYS A 37 1.78 7.75 7.21
CA LYS A 37 0.56 7.04 7.63
C LYS A 37 0.36 7.07 9.15
N LYS A 38 1.44 7.05 9.93
CA LYS A 38 1.37 7.10 11.40
C LYS A 38 0.83 8.45 11.88
N ASP A 39 1.28 9.54 11.26
CA ASP A 39 0.97 10.90 11.71
C ASP A 39 -0.34 11.44 11.09
N TYR A 40 -0.67 11.03 9.86
CA TYR A 40 -1.77 11.61 9.07
C TYR A 40 -2.73 10.59 8.46
N GLY A 41 -2.41 9.29 8.49
CA GLY A 41 -3.20 8.26 7.83
C GLY A 41 -4.30 7.67 8.71
N LYS A 42 -5.28 7.02 8.06
CA LYS A 42 -6.30 6.21 8.74
C LYS A 42 -5.94 4.72 8.76
N LYS A 43 -6.55 3.97 9.68
CA LYS A 43 -6.43 2.51 9.72
C LYS A 43 -6.90 1.92 8.40
N GLY A 44 -6.12 0.98 7.85
CA GLY A 44 -6.43 0.31 6.59
C GLY A 44 -5.85 0.97 5.33
N GLN A 45 -5.62 2.29 5.31
CA GLN A 45 -5.13 2.97 4.11
C GLN A 45 -3.77 2.44 3.63
N ILE A 46 -3.59 2.36 2.31
CA ILE A 46 -2.33 2.02 1.67
C ILE A 46 -1.70 3.32 1.17
N ILE A 47 -0.72 3.84 1.89
CA ILE A 47 0.06 5.00 1.46
C ILE A 47 1.35 4.52 0.79
N LYS A 48 1.64 5.08 -0.39
CA LYS A 48 2.90 4.96 -1.10
C LYS A 48 3.57 6.33 -1.13
N ALA A 49 4.88 6.36 -0.92
CA ALA A 49 5.69 7.54 -1.13
C ALA A 49 6.62 7.31 -2.32
N SER A 50 7.00 8.38 -3.01
CA SER A 50 8.12 8.39 -3.93
C SER A 50 9.04 9.53 -3.55
N PHE A 51 10.31 9.21 -3.42
CA PHE A 51 11.34 10.15 -3.03
C PHE A 51 12.28 10.37 -4.21
N THR A 52 12.52 11.64 -4.55
CA THR A 52 13.49 12.04 -5.59
C THR A 52 14.76 12.53 -4.91
N PRO A 53 15.86 11.74 -4.87
CA PRO A 53 17.06 12.12 -4.13
C PRO A 53 17.66 13.44 -4.61
N LYS A 54 17.71 13.67 -5.93
CA LYS A 54 18.30 14.87 -6.55
C LYS A 54 17.68 16.20 -6.08
N THR A 55 16.37 16.22 -5.86
CA THR A 55 15.62 17.44 -5.50
C THR A 55 15.19 17.46 -4.04
N GLY A 56 15.22 16.30 -3.37
CA GLY A 56 14.62 16.13 -2.04
C GLY A 56 13.09 16.11 -2.06
N GLU A 57 12.45 16.10 -3.23
CA GLU A 57 11.00 16.09 -3.34
C GLU A 57 10.41 14.74 -2.93
N ILE A 58 9.36 14.79 -2.11
CA ILE A 58 8.59 13.60 -1.69
C ILE A 58 7.16 13.78 -2.17
N LYS A 59 6.64 12.76 -2.86
CA LYS A 59 5.23 12.68 -3.26
C LYS A 59 4.57 11.51 -2.56
N PHE A 60 3.31 11.70 -2.19
CA PHE A 60 2.50 10.68 -1.52
C PHE A 60 1.26 10.36 -2.35
N TRP A 61 0.88 9.10 -2.36
CA TRP A 61 -0.37 8.63 -2.96
C TRP A 61 -1.07 7.66 -2.02
N GLN A 62 -2.40 7.78 -1.94
CA GLN A 62 -3.23 6.72 -1.43
C GLN A 62 -3.52 5.74 -2.57
N ILE A 63 -3.07 4.50 -2.41
CA ILE A 63 -3.38 3.41 -3.32
C ILE A 63 -4.67 2.75 -2.85
N LYS A 64 -5.57 2.49 -3.79
CA LYS A 64 -6.77 1.69 -3.58
C LYS A 64 -6.75 0.50 -4.53
N ILE A 65 -7.22 -0.64 -4.04
CA ILE A 65 -7.42 -1.86 -4.85
C ILE A 65 -8.75 -1.70 -5.58
N VAL A 66 -8.73 -1.87 -6.91
CA VAL A 66 -9.94 -1.84 -7.72
C VAL A 66 -10.65 -3.19 -7.57
N VAL A 67 -11.94 -3.15 -7.23
CA VAL A 67 -12.75 -4.35 -7.03
C VAL A 67 -14.06 -4.25 -7.80
N ASP A 68 -14.57 -5.42 -8.20
CA ASP A 68 -15.90 -5.61 -8.77
C ASP A 68 -16.83 -6.30 -7.76
N GLU A 69 -18.14 -6.33 -8.04
CA GLU A 69 -19.14 -7.00 -7.20
C GLU A 69 -18.83 -8.48 -6.96
N ASP A 70 -18.25 -9.17 -7.94
CA ASP A 70 -17.85 -10.58 -7.83
C ASP A 70 -16.60 -10.80 -6.95
N MET A 71 -15.79 -9.75 -6.75
CA MET A 71 -14.56 -9.80 -5.95
C MET A 71 -14.81 -9.48 -4.48
N ILE A 72 -16.02 -9.04 -4.13
CA ILE A 72 -16.40 -8.74 -2.76
C ILE A 72 -17.39 -9.78 -2.21
N TYR A 73 -17.40 -9.96 -0.89
CA TYR A 73 -18.45 -10.74 -0.26
C TYR A 73 -19.79 -10.02 -0.38
N SER A 74 -20.81 -10.76 -0.81
CA SER A 74 -22.20 -10.31 -0.77
C SER A 74 -22.68 -10.16 0.68
N GLU A 75 -23.76 -9.42 0.86
CA GLU A 75 -24.34 -9.18 2.19
C GLU A 75 -24.73 -10.50 2.88
N LYS A 76 -25.24 -11.48 2.12
CA LYS A 76 -25.56 -12.83 2.62
C LYS A 76 -24.34 -13.61 3.08
N GLU A 77 -23.26 -13.60 2.28
CA GLU A 77 -22.00 -14.28 2.64
C GLU A 77 -21.37 -13.64 3.89
N LEU A 78 -21.46 -12.31 4.04
CA LEU A 78 -21.00 -11.61 5.23
C LEU A 78 -21.81 -11.97 6.48
N GLU A 79 -23.11 -12.20 6.35
CA GLU A 79 -23.98 -12.61 7.46
C GLU A 79 -23.67 -14.03 7.93
N GLU A 80 -23.43 -14.96 7.01
CA GLU A 80 -23.06 -16.35 7.32
C GLU A 80 -21.67 -16.45 7.96
N MET A 81 -20.77 -15.50 7.65
CA MET A 81 -19.41 -15.45 8.18
C MET A 81 -19.23 -14.54 9.40
N LYS A 82 -20.30 -13.98 9.98
CA LYS A 82 -20.23 -13.06 11.14
C LYS A 82 -19.44 -13.64 12.33
N ASP A 83 -19.38 -14.98 12.46
CA ASP A 83 -18.67 -15.68 13.54
C ASP A 83 -17.22 -16.10 13.20
N SER A 84 -16.76 -15.97 11.96
CA SER A 84 -15.48 -16.55 11.51
C SER A 84 -14.33 -15.54 11.34
N PHE A 85 -14.62 -14.24 11.26
CA PHE A 85 -13.60 -13.22 10.99
C PHE A 85 -12.82 -12.85 12.26
N SER A 86 -11.54 -13.25 12.30
CA SER A 86 -10.64 -12.82 13.35
C SER A 86 -10.26 -11.33 13.19
N PRO A 87 -10.22 -10.52 14.27
CA PRO A 87 -9.77 -9.13 14.23
C PRO A 87 -8.36 -8.92 13.65
N ALA A 88 -7.55 -10.00 13.58
CA ALA A 88 -6.20 -10.00 13.05
C ALA A 88 -6.14 -9.63 11.56
N GLU A 89 -7.09 -10.11 10.74
CA GLU A 89 -7.17 -9.83 9.29
C GLU A 89 -7.46 -8.35 9.00
N GLN A 90 -8.07 -7.64 9.96
CA GLN A 90 -8.39 -6.22 9.83
C GLN A 90 -7.21 -5.30 10.08
N SER A 91 -6.11 -5.82 10.63
CA SER A 91 -5.11 -4.96 11.24
C SER A 91 -4.13 -4.35 10.24
N GLY A 92 -3.83 -5.02 9.11
CA GLY A 92 -3.04 -4.49 7.99
C GLY A 92 -1.85 -3.62 8.42
N LYS A 93 -1.19 -4.02 9.53
CA LYS A 93 -0.23 -3.15 10.24
C LYS A 93 1.10 -3.08 9.52
N TYR A 94 1.43 -4.10 8.73
CA TYR A 94 2.71 -4.21 8.06
C TYR A 94 2.57 -3.98 6.55
N ALA A 95 3.65 -3.46 5.93
CA ALA A 95 3.68 -3.25 4.50
C ALA A 95 3.45 -4.53 3.69
N GLN A 96 3.86 -5.68 4.24
CA GLN A 96 3.71 -7.00 3.66
C GLN A 96 2.25 -7.48 3.56
N ASP A 97 1.38 -7.09 4.50
CA ASP A 97 -0.05 -7.42 4.45
C ASP A 97 -0.77 -6.73 3.29
N ARG A 98 -0.30 -5.56 2.86
CA ARG A 98 -0.93 -4.77 1.79
C ARG A 98 -0.78 -5.43 0.42
N PHE A 99 0.41 -5.98 0.15
CA PHE A 99 0.66 -6.73 -1.08
C PHE A 99 0.02 -8.11 -1.04
N LYS A 100 -0.17 -8.71 0.15
CA LYS A 100 -0.90 -9.97 0.28
C LYS A 100 -2.36 -9.82 -0.18
N GLU A 101 -3.07 -8.79 0.27
CA GLU A 101 -4.48 -8.60 -0.09
C GLU A 101 -4.68 -8.40 -1.61
N ASP A 102 -3.85 -7.58 -2.24
CA ASP A 102 -3.86 -7.37 -3.70
C ASP A 102 -3.58 -8.68 -4.47
N GLU A 103 -2.63 -9.48 -3.99
CA GLU A 103 -2.32 -10.81 -4.54
C GLU A 103 -3.46 -11.82 -4.31
N GLU A 104 -4.16 -11.76 -3.18
CA GLU A 104 -5.30 -12.64 -2.89
C GLU A 104 -6.50 -12.32 -3.79
N VAL A 105 -6.80 -11.04 -4.00
CA VAL A 105 -7.84 -10.60 -4.95
C VAL A 105 -7.47 -11.06 -6.37
N LYS A 106 -6.22 -10.90 -6.79
CA LYS A 106 -5.73 -11.42 -8.09
C LYS A 106 -5.83 -12.93 -8.23
N LYS A 107 -5.74 -13.68 -7.13
CA LYS A 107 -5.94 -15.13 -7.08
C LYS A 107 -7.42 -15.54 -7.03
N GLY A 108 -8.34 -14.58 -7.14
CA GLY A 108 -9.78 -14.83 -7.16
C GLY A 108 -10.41 -15.02 -5.78
N LYS A 109 -9.71 -14.66 -4.68
CA LYS A 109 -10.32 -14.67 -3.35
C LYS A 109 -11.18 -13.44 -3.15
N LYS A 110 -12.41 -13.65 -2.67
CA LYS A 110 -13.30 -12.56 -2.27
C LYS A 110 -12.76 -11.84 -1.04
N VAL A 111 -12.91 -10.54 -1.02
CA VAL A 111 -12.52 -9.69 0.12
C VAL A 111 -13.71 -8.91 0.66
N ARG A 112 -13.64 -8.52 1.93
CA ARG A 112 -14.66 -7.63 2.49
C ARG A 112 -14.39 -6.20 2.04
N PHE A 113 -15.37 -5.57 1.42
CA PHE A 113 -15.24 -4.19 0.94
C PHE A 113 -14.88 -3.23 2.08
N ASN A 114 -13.83 -2.43 1.86
CA ASN A 114 -13.40 -1.39 2.76
C ASN A 114 -13.10 -0.11 1.97
N PRO A 115 -13.85 1.00 2.15
CA PRO A 115 -13.72 2.20 1.33
C PRO A 115 -12.36 2.92 1.46
N GLU A 116 -11.61 2.66 2.53
CA GLU A 116 -10.26 3.20 2.74
C GLU A 116 -9.18 2.43 1.95
N LYS A 117 -9.47 1.16 1.58
CA LYS A 117 -8.59 0.26 0.83
C LYS A 117 -9.04 0.01 -0.60
N HIS A 118 -10.34 0.06 -0.86
CA HIS A 118 -10.95 -0.40 -2.09
C HIS A 118 -11.66 0.75 -2.81
N ILE A 119 -11.77 0.62 -4.14
CA ILE A 119 -12.57 1.46 -5.00
C ILE A 119 -13.33 0.57 -5.98
N MET A 120 -14.61 0.85 -6.20
CA MET A 120 -15.39 0.10 -7.19
C MET A 120 -14.85 0.41 -8.59
N LEU A 121 -14.84 -0.59 -9.48
CA LEU A 121 -14.37 -0.43 -10.86
C LEU A 121 -15.09 0.69 -11.61
N ASP A 122 -16.40 0.85 -11.41
CA ASP A 122 -17.18 1.96 -11.98
C ASP A 122 -16.72 3.34 -11.50
N GLU A 123 -16.31 3.44 -10.23
CA GLU A 123 -15.76 4.69 -9.68
C GLU A 123 -14.33 4.93 -10.15
N ALA A 124 -13.52 3.87 -10.24
CA ALA A 124 -12.15 3.95 -10.75
C ALA A 124 -12.12 4.45 -12.21
N LYS A 125 -13.03 3.95 -13.06
CA LYS A 125 -13.18 4.37 -14.46
C LYS A 125 -13.56 5.83 -14.63
N LYS A 126 -14.30 6.41 -13.67
CA LYS A 126 -14.62 7.86 -13.68
C LYS A 126 -13.39 8.72 -13.42
N ILE A 127 -12.44 8.22 -12.62
CA ILE A 127 -11.19 8.92 -12.29
C ILE A 127 -10.14 8.74 -13.39
N ASN A 128 -10.03 7.51 -13.92
CA ASN A 128 -9.12 7.18 -15.00
C ASN A 128 -9.78 6.17 -15.95
N SER A 129 -10.13 6.62 -17.14
CA SER A 129 -10.83 5.83 -18.15
C SER A 129 -9.97 4.73 -18.82
N LYS A 130 -8.67 4.66 -18.51
CA LYS A 130 -7.75 3.62 -19.02
C LYS A 130 -7.64 2.40 -18.09
N ILE A 131 -8.41 2.38 -17.00
CA ILE A 131 -8.57 1.23 -16.07
C ILE A 131 -9.71 0.35 -16.59
#